data_AF-A0AA39NU49-F1
#
_entry.id   AF-A0AA39NU49-F1
#
_cell.length_a   1.000
_cell.length_b   1.000
_cell.length_c   1.000
_cell.angle_alpha   90.00
_cell.angle_beta   90.00
_cell.angle_gamma   90.00
#
_symmetry.space_group_name_H-M   'P 1'
#
loop_
_entity.id
_entity.type
_entity.pdbx_description
1 polymer ?
#
loop_
_entity_poly.entity_id
_entity_poly.type
_entity_poly.pdbx_seq_one_letter_code
_entity_poly.pdbx_strand_id
1 'polypeptide(L)'
;MAPVALTIPIMGITGEFTLERASKRVALFAEGIGVTPFLSMLGGVRRGGGGDGWDVVLVLSTREPEVLLPLVWEVAGKEKGVRVHVFSDKAVLEAGNAVVYRGQVTSGYLVERREDWVGRDVYVCGPESYRESVIEGLVEAGVEKATIRTETFEY
;
A
#
# COMPACT_ATOMS: atom_id res chain seq x y z
N MET A 1 -4.12 32.16 -6.75
CA MET A 1 -2.84 32.00 -7.47
C MET A 1 -3.12 31.06 -8.64
N ALA A 2 -3.03 31.52 -9.89
CA ALA A 2 -3.21 30.61 -11.03
C ALA A 2 -2.04 29.62 -11.06
N PRO A 3 -2.28 28.33 -11.35
CA PRO A 3 -1.18 27.38 -11.51
C PRO A 3 -0.22 27.90 -12.59
N VAL A 4 1.08 27.85 -12.31
CA VAL A 4 2.11 28.23 -13.28
C VAL A 4 2.01 27.22 -14.42
N ALA A 5 1.76 27.71 -15.65
CA ALA A 5 1.73 26.85 -16.84
C ALA A 5 3.17 26.43 -17.19
N LEU A 6 3.67 25.41 -16.48
CA LEU A 6 4.97 24.81 -16.67
C LEU A 6 4.81 23.52 -17.50
N THR A 7 5.50 23.43 -18.63
CA THR A 7 5.61 22.19 -19.40
C THR A 7 6.93 21.52 -19.03
N ILE A 8 6.87 20.31 -18.49
CA ILE A 8 8.04 19.52 -18.10
C ILE A 8 8.13 18.30 -19.03
N PRO A 9 9.26 18.06 -19.71
CA PRO A 9 9.44 16.85 -20.51
C PRO A 9 9.55 15.62 -19.59
N ILE A 10 8.85 14.54 -19.94
CA ILE A 10 8.90 13.26 -19.25
C ILE A 10 9.56 12.24 -20.19
N MET A 11 10.46 11.42 -19.66
CA MET A 11 11.20 10.42 -20.42
C MET A 11 10.65 9.02 -20.13
N GLY A 12 9.91 8.47 -21.09
CA GLY A 12 9.53 7.06 -21.13
C GLY A 12 8.60 6.60 -19.99
N ILE A 13 8.29 5.30 -20.03
CA ILE A 13 7.63 4.55 -18.96
C ILE A 13 8.52 3.35 -18.71
N THR A 14 8.98 3.18 -17.47
CA THR A 14 9.90 2.11 -17.06
C THR A 14 9.41 1.44 -15.79
N GLY A 15 10.06 0.34 -15.39
CA GLY A 15 9.77 -0.37 -14.16
C GLY A 15 8.97 -1.66 -14.38
N GLU A 16 9.19 -2.62 -13.50
CA GLU A 16 8.53 -3.94 -13.54
C GLU A 16 7.57 -4.13 -12.35
N PHE A 17 7.52 -3.16 -11.42
CA PHE A 17 6.70 -3.21 -10.21
C PHE A 17 5.23 -2.96 -10.53
N THR A 18 4.57 -4.01 -11.00
CA THR A 18 3.18 -4.01 -11.46
C THR A 18 2.37 -5.09 -10.75
N LEU A 19 1.05 -4.89 -10.71
CA LEU A 19 0.15 -5.83 -10.10
C LEU A 19 -0.01 -7.06 -10.99
N GLU A 20 0.34 -8.23 -10.49
CA GLU A 20 0.08 -9.48 -11.19
C GLU A 20 -1.41 -9.80 -11.15
N ARG A 21 -1.97 -10.26 -12.27
CA ARG A 21 -3.39 -10.57 -12.40
C ARG A 21 -3.72 -12.05 -12.12
N ALA A 22 -2.71 -12.84 -11.78
CA ALA A 22 -2.86 -14.26 -11.49
C ALA A 22 -3.63 -14.50 -10.19
N SER A 23 -3.40 -13.66 -9.17
CA SER A 23 -4.20 -13.61 -7.95
C SER A 23 -4.99 -12.31 -7.87
N LYS A 24 -6.16 -12.38 -7.23
CA LYS A 24 -6.92 -11.18 -6.82
C LYS A 24 -6.80 -10.89 -5.33
N ARG A 25 -5.97 -11.65 -4.60
CA ARG A 25 -5.71 -11.45 -3.17
C ARG A 25 -4.33 -10.82 -2.99
N VAL A 26 -4.31 -9.60 -2.49
CA VAL A 26 -3.11 -8.75 -2.51
C VAL A 26 -2.92 -8.07 -1.16
N ALA A 27 -1.67 -8.04 -0.68
CA ALA A 27 -1.26 -7.25 0.47
C ALA A 27 -0.26 -6.18 0.02
N LEU A 28 -0.57 -4.92 0.33
CA LEU A 28 0.20 -3.74 -0.08
C LEU A 28 0.73 -3.04 1.18
N PHE A 29 2.04 -2.90 1.30
CA PHE A 29 2.70 -2.28 2.45
C PHE A 29 3.45 -1.03 2.00
N ALA A 30 2.94 0.14 2.36
CA ALA A 30 3.51 1.43 2.00
C ALA A 30 3.98 2.20 3.22
N GLU A 31 5.13 2.86 3.09
CA GLU A 31 5.48 4.00 3.95
C GLU A 31 5.57 5.30 3.13
N GLY A 32 4.87 6.33 3.59
CA GLY A 32 4.91 7.67 2.99
C GLY A 32 4.59 7.63 1.49
N ILE A 33 5.49 8.18 0.68
CA ILE A 33 5.31 8.28 -0.79
C ILE A 33 5.31 6.90 -1.46
N GLY A 34 5.81 5.85 -0.80
CA GLY A 34 5.75 4.47 -1.30
C GLY A 34 4.32 3.98 -1.58
N VAL A 35 3.30 4.73 -1.15
CA VAL A 35 1.90 4.50 -1.54
C VAL A 35 1.64 4.76 -3.03
N THR A 36 2.47 5.55 -3.71
CA THR A 36 2.23 5.99 -5.10
C THR A 36 2.08 4.86 -6.13
N PRO A 37 2.95 3.83 -6.20
CA PRO A 37 2.72 2.68 -7.09
C PRO A 37 1.39 1.98 -6.76
N PHE A 38 1.01 1.91 -5.47
CA PHE A 38 -0.23 1.27 -5.05
C PHE A 38 -1.48 2.08 -5.41
N LEU A 39 -1.40 3.41 -5.43
CA LEU A 39 -2.49 4.23 -6.01
C LEU A 39 -2.70 3.87 -7.48
N SER A 40 -1.63 3.72 -8.27
CA SER A 40 -1.74 3.28 -9.67
C SER A 40 -2.40 1.90 -9.77
N MET A 41 -1.96 0.92 -8.97
CA MET A 41 -2.50 -0.43 -8.94
C MET A 41 -3.99 -0.47 -8.53
N LEU A 42 -4.35 0.22 -7.44
CA LEU A 42 -5.74 0.33 -6.96
C LEU A 42 -6.65 1.00 -8.00
N GLY A 43 -6.15 2.04 -8.68
CA GLY A 43 -6.86 2.68 -9.78
C GLY A 43 -7.08 1.75 -10.97
N GLY A 44 -6.12 0.85 -11.24
CA GLY A 44 -6.26 -0.21 -12.24
C GLY A 44 -7.31 -1.25 -11.84
N VAL A 45 -7.29 -1.71 -10.58
CA VAL A 45 -8.27 -2.64 -10.01
C VAL A 45 -9.70 -2.09 -10.15
N ARG A 46 -9.91 -0.83 -9.77
CA ARG A 46 -11.22 -0.17 -9.85
C ARG A 46 -11.72 -0.03 -11.30
N ARG A 47 -10.89 0.47 -12.21
CA ARG A 47 -11.26 0.64 -13.64
C ARG A 47 -11.57 -0.69 -14.33
N GLY A 48 -10.96 -1.78 -13.89
CA GLY A 48 -11.17 -3.13 -14.43
C GLY A 48 -12.50 -3.80 -14.07
N GLY A 49 -13.46 -3.08 -13.47
CA GLY A 49 -14.76 -3.61 -13.05
C GLY A 49 -14.95 -3.79 -11.54
N GLY A 50 -14.22 -3.01 -10.72
CA GLY A 50 -14.45 -2.72 -9.29
C GLY A 50 -15.06 -3.83 -8.42
N GLY A 51 -14.24 -4.44 -7.54
CA GLY A 51 -14.72 -5.19 -6.37
C GLY A 51 -15.15 -6.64 -6.58
N ASP A 52 -15.48 -7.09 -7.81
CA ASP A 52 -15.85 -8.49 -8.05
C ASP A 52 -14.60 -9.42 -8.02
N GLY A 53 -14.30 -9.85 -6.80
CA GLY A 53 -13.31 -10.87 -6.47
C GLY A 53 -11.95 -10.36 -6.00
N TRP A 54 -11.74 -9.05 -5.88
CA TRP A 54 -10.52 -8.49 -5.28
C TRP A 54 -10.61 -8.47 -3.75
N ASP A 55 -9.56 -8.96 -3.10
CA ASP A 55 -9.34 -8.88 -1.65
C ASP A 55 -7.98 -8.23 -1.42
N VAL A 56 -8.00 -6.91 -1.25
CA VAL A 56 -6.81 -6.08 -1.07
C VAL A 56 -6.74 -5.62 0.38
N VAL A 57 -5.57 -5.81 0.99
CA VAL A 57 -5.22 -5.20 2.26
C VAL A 57 -4.11 -4.21 2.03
N LEU A 58 -4.37 -2.93 2.28
CA LEU A 58 -3.37 -1.87 2.26
C LEU A 58 -2.98 -1.51 3.70
N VAL A 59 -1.70 -1.63 4.01
CA VAL A 59 -1.10 -1.13 5.25
C VAL A 59 -0.28 0.12 4.88
N LEU A 60 -0.72 1.28 5.36
CA LEU A 60 -0.10 2.58 5.11
C LEU A 60 0.52 3.13 6.40
N SER A 61 1.84 3.17 6.46
CA SER A 61 2.60 3.92 7.47
C SER A 61 2.81 5.36 6.99
N THR A 62 2.41 6.36 7.77
CA THR A 62 2.56 7.76 7.35
C THR A 62 2.63 8.75 8.51
N ARG A 63 3.41 9.83 8.32
CA ARG A 63 3.43 11.01 9.19
C ARG A 63 2.44 12.09 8.75
N GLU A 64 1.76 11.88 7.64
CA GLU A 64 0.82 12.81 7.00
C GLU A 64 -0.48 12.08 6.61
N PRO A 65 -1.17 11.41 7.56
CA PRO A 65 -2.42 10.72 7.26
C PRO A 65 -3.50 11.65 6.70
N GLU A 66 -3.49 12.93 7.08
CA GLU A 66 -4.38 13.97 6.57
C GLU A 66 -4.20 14.25 5.06
N VAL A 67 -3.05 13.88 4.48
CA VAL A 67 -2.76 14.05 3.05
C VAL A 67 -2.91 12.73 2.31
N LEU A 68 -2.29 11.65 2.79
CA LEU A 68 -2.19 10.41 2.03
C LEU A 68 -3.45 9.56 2.09
N LEU A 69 -4.18 9.55 3.22
CA LEU A 69 -5.39 8.73 3.34
C LEU A 69 -6.53 9.22 2.41
N PRO A 70 -6.77 10.54 2.26
CA PRO A 70 -7.70 11.03 1.25
C PRO A 70 -7.36 10.59 -0.19
N LEU A 71 -6.07 10.59 -0.56
CA LEU A 71 -5.63 10.13 -1.89
C LEU A 71 -5.92 8.64 -2.11
N VAL A 72 -5.69 7.81 -1.09
CA VAL A 72 -6.06 6.39 -1.12
C VAL A 72 -7.56 6.24 -1.39
N TRP A 73 -8.40 7.00 -0.68
CA TRP A 73 -9.85 6.91 -0.84
C TRP A 73 -10.38 7.49 -2.14
N GLU A 74 -9.74 8.52 -2.69
CA GLU A 74 -10.07 9.05 -4.01
C GLU A 74 -9.94 7.95 -5.08
N VAL A 75 -8.88 7.15 -4.97
CA VAL A 75 -8.55 6.12 -5.96
C VAL A 75 -9.27 4.81 -5.69
N ALA A 76 -9.12 4.23 -4.50
CA ALA A 76 -9.71 2.94 -4.14
C ALA A 76 -11.23 3.01 -4.00
N GLY A 77 -11.78 4.20 -3.71
CA GLY A 77 -13.16 4.33 -3.27
C GLY A 77 -13.40 3.64 -1.92
N LYS A 78 -14.65 3.65 -1.45
CA LYS A 78 -15.09 2.89 -0.26
C LYS A 78 -15.65 1.52 -0.68
N GLU A 79 -15.07 0.93 -1.72
CA GLU A 79 -15.59 -0.28 -2.36
C GLU A 79 -15.45 -1.53 -1.48
N LYS A 80 -16.31 -2.52 -1.72
CA LYS A 80 -16.16 -3.85 -1.11
C LYS A 80 -14.89 -4.49 -1.65
N GLY A 81 -14.04 -5.01 -0.76
CA GLY A 81 -12.82 -5.74 -1.14
C GLY A 81 -11.51 -4.99 -0.90
N VAL A 82 -11.53 -3.72 -0.50
CA VAL A 82 -10.32 -2.99 -0.07
C VAL A 82 -10.40 -2.69 1.43
N ARG A 83 -9.45 -3.25 2.18
CA ARG A 83 -9.25 -2.99 3.62
C ARG A 83 -8.02 -2.12 3.78
N VAL A 84 -8.12 -1.06 4.59
CA VAL A 84 -7.02 -0.11 4.81
C VAL A 84 -6.69 -0.05 6.29
N HIS A 85 -5.42 -0.23 6.60
CA HIS A 85 -4.86 -0.14 7.94
C HIS A 85 -3.83 1.01 7.91
N VAL A 86 -3.96 1.97 8.81
CA VAL A 86 -3.11 3.16 8.85
C VAL A 86 -2.30 3.15 10.14
N PHE A 87 -0.98 3.31 10.01
CA PHE A 87 -0.04 3.47 11.12
C PHE A 87 0.47 4.91 11.14
N SER A 88 0.17 5.65 12.21
CA SER A 88 0.61 7.04 12.37
C SER A 88 0.69 7.46 13.83
N ASP A 89 1.62 8.37 14.15
CA ASP A 89 1.65 9.06 15.44
C ASP A 89 0.75 10.30 15.48
N LYS A 90 0.26 10.76 14.32
CA LYS A 90 -0.71 11.86 14.23
C LYS A 90 -2.14 11.35 14.38
N ALA A 91 -3.02 12.22 14.88
CA ALA A 91 -4.45 11.94 14.92
C ALA A 91 -5.03 11.86 13.50
N VAL A 92 -5.78 10.80 13.23
CA VAL A 92 -6.50 10.61 11.96
C VAL A 92 -7.94 11.03 12.17
N LEU A 93 -8.31 12.22 11.70
CA LEU A 93 -9.65 12.79 11.92
C LEU A 93 -10.71 12.14 11.01
N GLU A 94 -10.34 11.77 9.79
CA GLU A 94 -11.25 11.20 8.78
C GLU A 94 -10.73 9.85 8.27
N ALA A 95 -10.87 8.81 9.10
CA ALA A 95 -10.37 7.47 8.76
C ALA A 95 -11.22 6.75 7.71
N GLY A 96 -12.48 7.16 7.50
CA GLY A 96 -13.42 6.39 6.68
C GLY A 96 -13.65 5.00 7.28
N ASN A 97 -13.41 3.95 6.50
CA ASN A 97 -13.43 2.55 6.96
C ASN A 97 -12.02 2.01 7.28
N ALA A 98 -10.99 2.86 7.37
CA ALA A 98 -9.66 2.43 7.77
C ALA A 98 -9.61 2.09 9.26
N VAL A 99 -8.81 1.08 9.60
CA VAL A 99 -8.40 0.81 10.98
C VAL A 99 -7.13 1.60 11.27
N VAL A 100 -7.14 2.41 12.32
CA VAL A 100 -6.03 3.29 12.67
C VAL A 100 -5.26 2.72 13.86
N TYR A 101 -3.95 2.65 13.71
CA TYR A 101 -2.98 2.21 14.69
C TYR A 101 -2.00 3.34 15.00
N ARG A 102 -1.62 3.43 16.26
CA ARG A 102 -0.60 4.39 16.70
C ARG A 102 0.80 3.78 16.54
N GLY A 103 1.75 4.57 16.05
CA GLY A 103 3.14 4.16 15.90
C GLY A 103 3.43 3.45 14.58
N GLN A 104 4.32 2.46 14.61
CA GLN A 104 4.82 1.74 13.44
C GLN A 104 4.29 0.31 13.36
N VAL A 105 4.35 -0.29 12.17
CA VAL A 105 4.05 -1.70 11.97
C VAL A 105 5.05 -2.55 12.75
N THR A 106 4.57 -3.53 13.51
CA THR A 106 5.41 -4.44 14.31
C THR A 106 5.31 -5.86 13.79
N SER A 107 6.32 -6.70 14.06
CA SER A 107 6.25 -8.13 13.75
C SER A 107 5.08 -8.82 14.44
N GLY A 108 4.80 -8.47 15.71
CA GLY A 108 3.63 -8.98 16.44
C GLY A 108 2.31 -8.72 15.71
N TYR A 109 2.11 -7.51 15.18
CA TYR A 109 0.93 -7.18 14.37
C TYR A 109 0.83 -8.07 13.12
N LEU A 110 1.96 -8.33 12.45
CA LEU A 110 2.01 -9.15 11.24
C LEU A 110 1.73 -10.63 11.56
N VAL A 111 2.33 -11.17 12.61
CA VAL A 111 2.14 -12.56 13.07
C VAL A 111 0.69 -12.80 13.49
N GLU A 112 0.11 -11.91 14.30
CA GLU A 112 -1.29 -11.99 14.74
C GLU A 112 -2.27 -11.99 13.55
N ARG A 113 -1.90 -11.35 12.45
CA ARG A 113 -2.71 -11.23 11.23
C ARG A 113 -2.20 -12.09 10.09
N ARG A 114 -1.47 -13.17 10.35
CA ARG A 114 -0.89 -14.02 9.30
C ARG A 114 -1.87 -14.43 8.19
N GLU A 115 -3.15 -14.62 8.52
CA GLU A 115 -4.21 -14.96 7.56
C GLU A 115 -4.52 -13.84 6.56
N ASP A 116 -4.12 -12.59 6.84
CA ASP A 116 -4.20 -11.45 5.93
C ASP A 116 -3.05 -11.41 4.91
N TRP A 117 -1.97 -12.16 5.13
CA TRP A 117 -0.77 -12.07 4.28
C TRP A 117 -0.46 -13.38 3.56
N VAL A 118 -0.57 -14.51 4.27
CA VAL A 118 -0.22 -15.83 3.73
C VAL A 118 -1.15 -16.20 2.58
N GLY A 119 -0.56 -16.59 1.45
CA GLY A 119 -1.28 -16.93 0.22
C GLY A 119 -1.78 -15.72 -0.59
N ARG A 120 -1.33 -14.50 -0.27
CA ARG A 120 -1.54 -13.30 -1.10
C ARG A 120 -0.26 -12.93 -1.84
N ASP A 121 -0.41 -12.20 -2.94
CA ASP A 121 0.70 -11.48 -3.53
C ASP A 121 1.05 -10.28 -2.64
N VAL A 122 2.30 -10.22 -2.17
CA VAL A 122 2.74 -9.20 -1.22
C VAL A 122 3.66 -8.21 -1.90
N TYR A 123 3.34 -6.92 -1.74
CA TYR A 123 4.10 -5.81 -2.29
C TYR A 123 4.50 -4.86 -1.17
N VAL A 124 5.77 -4.45 -1.15
CA VAL A 124 6.32 -3.54 -0.14
C VAL A 124 7.07 -2.39 -0.81
N CYS A 125 6.70 -1.15 -0.50
CA CYS A 125 7.36 0.04 -1.03
C CYS A 125 7.54 1.08 0.08
N GLY A 126 8.77 1.51 0.30
CA GLY A 126 9.12 2.38 1.43
C GLY A 126 10.64 2.57 1.56
N PRO A 127 11.07 3.40 2.52
CA PRO A 127 12.47 3.49 2.94
C PRO A 127 13.04 2.10 3.29
N GLU A 128 14.36 1.95 3.18
CA GLU A 128 15.04 0.68 3.43
C GLU A 128 14.69 0.07 4.80
N SER A 129 14.81 0.85 5.87
CA SER A 129 14.52 0.37 7.24
C SER A 129 13.09 -0.15 7.42
N TYR A 130 12.11 0.48 6.77
CA TYR A 130 10.73 0.01 6.79
C TYR A 130 10.55 -1.28 6.00
N ARG A 131 11.14 -1.37 4.80
CA ARG A 131 11.05 -2.57 3.98
C ARG A 131 11.66 -3.76 4.71
N GLU A 132 12.86 -3.61 5.26
CA GLU A 132 13.52 -4.68 6.01
C GLU A 132 12.66 -5.15 7.18
N SER A 133 12.19 -4.23 8.02
CA SER A 133 11.36 -4.55 9.18
C SER A 133 10.05 -5.25 8.80
N VAL A 134 9.35 -4.78 7.76
CA VAL A 134 8.11 -5.39 7.28
C VAL A 134 8.37 -6.76 6.65
N ILE A 135 9.42 -6.91 5.85
CA ILE A 135 9.77 -8.19 5.23
C ILE A 135 10.12 -9.23 6.29
N GLU A 136 10.93 -8.87 7.28
CA GLU A 136 11.27 -9.77 8.39
C GLU A 136 10.02 -10.22 9.15
N GLY A 137 9.13 -9.29 9.51
CA GLY A 137 7.89 -9.63 10.21
C GLY A 137 6.90 -10.43 9.35
N LEU A 138 6.86 -10.22 8.02
CA LEU A 138 6.05 -11.03 7.11
C LEU A 138 6.58 -12.46 6.99
N VAL A 139 7.90 -12.62 6.93
CA VAL A 139 8.53 -13.95 6.93
C VAL A 139 8.27 -14.67 8.25
N GLU A 140 8.36 -13.97 9.37
CA GLU A 140 7.98 -14.50 10.69
C GLU A 140 6.50 -14.93 10.74
N ALA A 141 5.60 -14.17 10.09
CA ALA A 141 4.18 -14.52 9.96
C ALA A 141 3.92 -15.73 9.02
N GLY A 142 4.95 -16.20 8.30
CA GLY A 142 4.90 -17.36 7.41
C GLY A 142 4.71 -17.04 5.93
N VAL A 143 4.94 -15.78 5.52
CA VAL A 143 5.00 -15.42 4.08
C VAL A 143 6.33 -15.90 3.50
N GLU A 144 6.28 -16.55 2.35
CA GLU A 144 7.50 -16.95 1.64
C GLU A 144 8.25 -15.72 1.13
N LYS A 145 9.50 -15.53 1.54
CA LYS A 145 10.29 -14.34 1.17
C LYS A 145 10.37 -14.12 -0.35
N ALA A 146 10.41 -15.20 -1.14
CA ALA A 146 10.51 -15.14 -2.60
C ALA A 146 9.25 -14.59 -3.28
N THR A 147 8.11 -14.56 -2.60
CA THR A 147 6.84 -14.02 -3.13
C THR A 147 6.62 -12.56 -2.77
N ILE A 148 7.49 -11.98 -1.92
CA ILE A 148 7.44 -10.58 -1.54
C ILE A 148 8.14 -9.74 -2.60
N ARG A 149 7.36 -8.92 -3.31
CA ARG A 149 7.86 -7.98 -4.32
C ARG A 149 8.14 -6.65 -3.65
N THR A 150 9.29 -6.04 -3.97
CA THR A 150 9.69 -4.78 -3.37
C THR A 150 10.09 -3.77 -4.45
N GLU A 151 9.89 -2.49 -4.15
CA GLU A 151 10.42 -1.40 -4.96
C GLU A 151 11.01 -0.32 -4.05
N THR A 152 12.07 0.32 -4.54
CA THR A 152 12.76 1.44 -3.91
C THR A 152 12.53 2.69 -4.73
N PHE A 153 12.43 3.84 -4.07
CA PHE A 153 12.40 5.16 -4.71
C PHE A 153 13.66 5.99 -4.41
N GLU A 154 14.68 5.34 -3.86
CA GLU A 154 16.02 5.90 -3.72
C GLU A 154 16.76 5.64 -5.05
N TYR A 155 17.15 6.73 -5.71
CA TYR A 155 17.97 6.75 -6.92
C TYR A 155 19.38 7.23 -6.60
#